data_AF-A0A2D7DET9-F1
#
_entry.id   AF-A0A2D7DET9-F1
#
_cell.length_a   1.000
_cell.length_b   1.000
_cell.length_c   1.000
_cell.angle_alpha   90.00
_cell.angle_beta   90.00
_cell.angle_gamma   90.00
#
_symmetry.space_group_name_H-M   'P 1'
#
loop_
_entity.id
_entity.type
_entity.pdbx_description
1 polymer ?
#
loop_
_entity_poly.entity_id
_entity_poly.type
_entity_poly.pdbx_seq_one_letter_code
_entity_poly.pdbx_strand_id
1 'polypeptide(L)'
;NHLDLYSRVVLCGGISGYNAEAPIPGPSNLMNLVTNRSRMEGFIILDYMPRAMEAIQDLLGWVMSGDLQFQVDVQEGFENIPSTLRRLYTGENHGKQLLKLADPS
;
A
#
# COMPACT_ATOMS: atom_id res chain seq x y z
N ASN A 1 -11.35 2.41 18.86
CA ASN A 1 -11.04 1.95 20.24
C ASN A 1 -10.67 0.47 20.24
N HIS A 2 -9.77 0.06 19.33
CA HIS A 2 -9.38 -1.34 19.11
C HIS A 2 -7.85 -1.50 19.08
N LEU A 3 -7.12 -0.47 19.53
CA LEU A 3 -5.68 -0.55 19.68
C LEU A 3 -5.40 -1.28 20.99
N ASP A 4 -4.58 -2.33 20.94
CA ASP A 4 -4.08 -2.98 22.14
C ASP A 4 -2.97 -2.14 22.80
N LEU A 5 -2.68 -2.46 24.07
CA LEU A 5 -1.57 -1.88 24.82
C LEU A 5 -0.23 -2.12 24.06
N TYR A 6 0.57 -1.07 23.89
CA TYR A 6 1.85 -1.05 23.16
C TYR A 6 1.77 -1.35 21.66
N SER A 7 0.58 -1.20 21.05
CA SER A 7 0.40 -1.38 19.61
C SER A 7 1.18 -0.37 18.77
N ARG A 8 1.44 -0.73 17.50
CA ARG A 8 2.13 0.11 16.52
C ARG A 8 1.25 0.32 15.30
N VAL A 9 1.10 1.57 14.89
CA VAL A 9 0.40 1.95 13.66
C VAL A 9 1.43 2.51 12.68
N VAL A 10 1.66 1.76 11.59
CA VAL A 10 2.57 2.17 10.52
C VAL A 10 1.78 2.92 9.45
N LEU A 11 2.05 4.21 9.29
CA LEU A 11 1.36 5.07 8.34
C LEU A 11 2.07 5.02 6.97
N CYS A 12 1.59 4.14 6.09
CA CYS A 12 2.11 3.98 4.74
C CYS A 12 1.52 5.01 3.75
N GLY A 13 0.24 5.34 3.90
CA GLY A 13 -0.49 6.25 3.01
C GLY A 13 -1.93 6.47 3.47
N GLY A 14 -2.67 7.29 2.73
CA GLY A 14 -4.02 7.73 3.09
C GLY A 14 -4.95 7.83 1.89
N ILE A 15 -5.06 6.74 1.10
CA ILE A 15 -5.74 6.74 -0.21
C ILE A 15 -7.18 7.27 -0.17
N SER A 16 -7.89 7.09 0.96
CA SER A 16 -9.25 7.59 1.16
C SER A 16 -9.38 9.11 1.04
N GLY A 17 -8.28 9.86 1.21
CA GLY A 17 -8.27 11.32 1.14
C GLY A 17 -7.61 11.91 -0.11
N TYR A 18 -7.08 11.10 -1.03
CA TYR A 18 -6.27 11.62 -2.14
C TYR A 18 -7.05 12.49 -3.13
N ASN A 19 -8.37 12.27 -3.25
CA ASN A 19 -9.26 13.07 -4.10
C ASN A 19 -10.02 14.16 -3.33
N ALA A 20 -9.66 14.42 -2.07
CA ALA A 20 -10.34 15.45 -1.27
C ALA A 20 -9.94 16.86 -1.73
N GLU A 21 -10.94 17.71 -1.98
CA GLU A 21 -10.72 19.11 -2.37
C GLU A 21 -10.39 20.02 -1.17
N ALA A 22 -10.61 19.53 0.04
CA ALA A 22 -10.32 20.21 1.29
C ALA A 22 -9.72 19.24 2.32
N PRO A 23 -8.99 19.74 3.34
CA PRO A 23 -8.44 18.89 4.38
C PRO A 23 -9.51 18.07 5.09
N ILE A 24 -9.31 16.76 5.16
CA ILE A 24 -10.16 15.86 5.95
C ILE A 24 -9.63 15.88 7.39
N PRO A 25 -10.49 16.08 8.40
CA PRO A 25 -10.08 15.98 9.80
C PRO A 25 -9.44 14.62 10.10
N GLY A 26 -8.35 14.65 10.86
CA GLY A 26 -7.71 13.43 11.35
C GLY A 26 -8.57 12.66 12.37
N PRO A 27 -8.12 11.48 12.82
CA PRO A 27 -8.84 10.69 13.82
C PRO A 27 -9.10 11.49 15.10
N SER A 28 -10.35 11.51 15.57
CA SER A 28 -10.75 12.24 16.79
C SER A 28 -10.30 11.56 18.08
N ASN A 29 -9.73 10.36 18.01
CA ASN A 29 -9.39 9.49 19.13
C ASN A 29 -7.89 9.27 19.32
N LEU A 30 -7.04 10.20 18.85
CA LEU A 30 -5.58 10.10 18.97
C LEU A 30 -5.09 9.96 20.42
N MET A 31 -5.84 10.44 21.41
CA MET A 31 -5.53 10.25 22.83
C MET A 31 -5.46 8.78 23.26
N ASN A 32 -6.08 7.87 22.49
CA ASN A 32 -5.93 6.44 22.72
C ASN A 32 -4.49 5.96 22.59
N LEU A 33 -3.65 6.65 21.81
CA LEU A 33 -2.22 6.32 21.72
C LEU A 33 -1.53 6.49 23.08
N VAL A 34 -1.92 7.50 23.86
CA VAL A 34 -1.37 7.77 25.20
C VAL A 34 -1.82 6.69 26.18
N THR A 35 -3.13 6.43 26.25
CA THR A 35 -3.69 5.45 27.20
C THR A 35 -3.18 4.04 26.90
N ASN A 36 -3.00 3.71 25.63
CA ASN A 36 -2.47 2.41 25.21
C ASN A 36 -0.94 2.38 25.08
N ARG A 37 -0.23 3.48 25.30
CA ARG A 37 1.23 3.58 25.13
C ARG A 37 1.69 3.07 23.75
N SER A 38 0.90 3.40 22.74
CA SER A 38 1.11 2.99 21.35
C SER A 38 1.99 3.98 20.59
N ARG A 39 2.60 3.53 19.48
CA ARG A 39 3.33 4.37 18.53
C ARG A 39 2.58 4.46 17.21
N MET A 40 2.46 5.66 16.66
CA MET A 40 1.95 5.89 15.31
C MET A 40 3.01 6.67 14.53
N GLU A 41 3.43 6.16 13.38
CA GLU A 41 4.57 6.72 12.66
C GLU A 41 4.45 6.50 11.15
N GLY A 42 4.76 7.55 10.39
CA GLY A 42 4.89 7.47 8.94
C GLY A 42 6.28 7.09 8.49
N PHE A 43 6.35 6.48 7.30
CA PHE A 43 7.60 6.21 6.62
C PHE A 43 7.41 6.43 5.12
N ILE A 44 8.50 6.74 4.42
CA ILE A 44 8.53 6.79 2.96
C ILE A 44 9.50 5.72 2.49
N ILE A 45 9.07 4.86 1.56
CA ILE A 45 9.88 3.73 1.08
C ILE A 45 11.24 4.17 0.50
N LEU A 46 11.32 5.39 -0.04
CA LEU A 46 12.55 5.96 -0.60
C LEU A 46 13.67 6.06 0.45
N ASP A 47 13.33 6.28 1.72
CA ASP A 47 14.30 6.35 2.82
C ASP A 47 14.97 4.98 3.10
N TYR A 48 14.34 3.89 2.64
CA TYR A 48 14.78 2.51 2.86
C TYR A 48 15.36 1.84 1.60
N MET A 49 15.47 2.56 0.49
CA MET A 49 16.03 2.02 -0.76
C MET A 49 17.44 1.41 -0.62
N PRO A 50 18.35 1.90 0.26
CA PRO A 50 19.63 1.22 0.50
C PRO A 50 19.51 -0.22 0.99
N ARG A 51 18.35 -0.62 1.52
CA ARG A 51 18.04 -1.98 2.00
C ARG A 51 17.10 -2.74 1.07
N ALA A 52 16.74 -2.21 -0.10
CA ALA A 52 15.75 -2.83 -0.98
C ALA A 52 16.13 -4.27 -1.37
N MET A 53 17.42 -4.55 -1.58
CA MET A 53 17.88 -5.89 -1.98
C MET A 53 17.70 -6.94 -0.88
N GLU A 54 17.80 -6.57 0.39
CA GLU A 54 17.49 -7.46 1.52
C GLU A 54 16.03 -7.92 1.44
N ALA A 55 15.10 -6.95 1.30
CA ALA A 55 13.68 -7.25 1.17
C ALA A 55 13.35 -8.07 -0.10
N ILE A 56 13.99 -7.77 -1.24
CA ILE A 56 13.76 -8.50 -2.48
C ILE A 56 14.18 -9.97 -2.33
N GLN A 57 15.32 -10.24 -1.71
CA GLN A 57 15.80 -11.61 -1.51
C GLN A 57 14.83 -12.43 -0.64
N ASP A 58 14.38 -11.87 0.48
CA ASP A 58 13.43 -12.53 1.38
C ASP A 58 12.07 -12.78 0.70
N LEU A 59 11.54 -11.75 0.03
CA LEU A 59 10.26 -11.85 -0.68
C LEU A 59 10.30 -12.90 -1.80
N LEU A 60 11.39 -12.93 -2.59
CA LEU A 60 11.57 -13.95 -3.63
C LEU A 60 11.64 -15.35 -3.01
N GLY A 61 12.34 -15.50 -1.88
CA GLY A 61 12.38 -16.75 -1.13
C GLY A 61 10.97 -17.25 -0.79
N TRP A 62 10.12 -16.39 -0.22
CA TRP A 62 8.74 -16.75 0.14
C TRP A 62 7.84 -17.00 -1.07
N VAL A 63 8.04 -16.28 -2.17
CA VAL A 63 7.30 -16.56 -3.42
C VAL A 63 7.68 -17.94 -3.96
N MET A 64 8.96 -18.28 -3.96
CA MET A 64 9.46 -19.57 -4.47
C MET A 64 9.04 -20.75 -3.58
N SER A 65 8.98 -20.56 -2.25
CA SER A 65 8.52 -21.60 -1.32
C SER A 65 7.00 -21.76 -1.29
N GLY A 66 6.25 -20.77 -1.77
CA GLY A 66 4.79 -20.72 -1.69
C GLY A 66 4.26 -20.12 -0.38
N ASP A 67 5.13 -19.64 0.50
CA ASP A 67 4.76 -18.95 1.75
C ASP A 67 4.15 -17.56 1.49
N LEU A 68 4.48 -16.96 0.34
CA LEU A 68 3.89 -15.70 -0.12
C LEU A 68 3.10 -15.92 -1.41
N GLN A 69 1.77 -15.90 -1.29
CA GLN A 69 0.87 -15.84 -2.43
C GLN A 69 0.69 -14.40 -2.88
N PHE A 70 0.73 -14.15 -4.19
CA PHE A 70 0.50 -12.85 -4.77
C PHE A 70 -0.54 -12.94 -5.89
N GLN A 71 -1.26 -11.84 -6.09
CA GLN A 71 -2.24 -11.70 -7.15
C GLN A 71 -1.94 -10.44 -7.96
N VAL A 72 -2.05 -10.56 -9.27
CA VAL A 72 -1.87 -9.46 -10.21
C VAL A 72 -3.15 -9.33 -11.02
N ASP A 73 -3.55 -8.08 -11.26
CA ASP A 73 -4.70 -7.71 -12.08
C ASP A 73 -4.18 -6.94 -13.29
N VAL A 74 -4.16 -7.59 -14.47
CA VAL A 74 -3.50 -7.07 -15.66
C VAL A 74 -4.53 -6.58 -16.66
N GLN A 75 -4.50 -5.29 -16.95
CA GLN A 75 -5.19 -4.68 -18.08
C GLN A 75 -4.25 -4.66 -19.29
N GLU A 76 -4.79 -4.50 -20.51
CA GLU A 76 -3.99 -4.43 -21.75
C GLU A 76 -4.36 -3.18 -22.56
N GLY A 77 -3.44 -2.69 -23.40
CA GLY A 77 -3.68 -1.60 -24.34
C GLY A 77 -3.23 -0.24 -23.80
N PHE A 78 -2.40 0.47 -24.57
CA PHE A 78 -1.84 1.77 -24.17
C PHE A 78 -2.93 2.83 -23.92
N GLU A 79 -3.98 2.81 -24.72
CA GLU A 79 -5.16 3.66 -24.60
C GLU A 79 -5.91 3.48 -23.27
N ASN A 80 -5.70 2.36 -22.57
CA ASN A 80 -6.36 2.05 -21.31
C ASN A 80 -5.62 2.58 -20.07
N ILE A 81 -4.57 3.40 -20.22
CA ILE A 81 -3.88 4.03 -19.07
C ILE A 81 -4.86 4.76 -18.14
N PRO A 82 -5.73 5.68 -18.62
CA PRO A 82 -6.59 6.45 -17.72
C PRO A 82 -7.66 5.58 -17.03
N SER A 83 -8.28 4.67 -17.79
CA SER A 83 -9.29 3.76 -17.26
C SER A 83 -8.70 2.77 -16.25
N THR A 84 -7.49 2.28 -16.52
CA THR A 84 -6.75 1.42 -15.58
C THR A 84 -6.44 2.17 -14.30
N LEU A 85 -5.88 3.39 -14.36
CA LEU A 85 -5.62 4.17 -13.14
C LEU A 85 -6.90 4.42 -12.32
N ARG A 86 -8.04 4.68 -12.98
CA ARG A 86 -9.32 4.91 -12.30
C ARG A 86 -9.75 3.75 -11.42
N ARG A 87 -9.55 2.49 -11.87
CA ARG A 87 -9.90 1.28 -11.11
C ARG A 87 -9.30 1.24 -9.70
N LEU A 88 -8.09 1.80 -9.52
CA LEU A 88 -7.44 1.91 -8.21
C LEU A 88 -8.25 2.75 -7.23
N TYR A 89 -8.88 3.82 -7.72
CA TYR A 89 -9.65 4.75 -6.90
C TYR A 89 -11.12 4.35 -6.76
N THR A 90 -11.64 3.49 -7.63
CA THR A 90 -12.99 2.91 -7.52
C THR A 90 -12.99 1.55 -6.79
N GLY A 91 -11.82 1.00 -6.47
CA GLY A 91 -11.69 -0.29 -5.77
C GLY A 91 -11.98 -1.49 -6.65
N GLU A 92 -11.93 -1.33 -7.98
CA GLU A 92 -12.17 -2.39 -8.96
C GLU A 92 -10.97 -3.33 -9.15
N ASN A 93 -9.79 -2.96 -8.65
CA ASN A 93 -8.58 -3.76 -8.81
C ASN A 93 -8.49 -4.93 -7.81
N HIS A 94 -8.12 -6.12 -8.29
CA HIS A 94 -7.93 -7.30 -7.45
C HIS A 94 -6.46 -7.72 -7.35
N GLY A 95 -5.77 -7.20 -6.33
CA GLY A 95 -4.32 -7.38 -6.16
C GLY A 95 -3.52 -6.25 -6.81
N LYS A 96 -2.30 -6.55 -7.28
CA LYS A 96 -1.44 -5.55 -7.91
C LYS A 96 -1.94 -5.26 -9.32
N GLN A 97 -2.46 -4.06 -9.52
CA GLN A 97 -2.88 -3.61 -10.85
C GLN A 97 -1.67 -3.27 -11.73
N LEU A 98 -1.67 -3.81 -12.95
CA LEU A 98 -0.69 -3.54 -14.00
C LEU A 98 -1.40 -3.25 -15.33
N LEU A 99 -0.70 -2.55 -16.23
CA LEU A 99 -1.11 -2.39 -17.62
C LEU A 99 -0.01 -2.94 -18.53
N LYS A 100 -0.35 -3.94 -19.34
CA LYS A 100 0.50 -4.50 -20.38
C LYS A 100 0.46 -3.59 -21.61
N LEU A 101 1.62 -3.04 -21.98
CA LEU A 101 1.75 -2.12 -23.12
C LEU A 101 2.14 -2.83 -24.41
N ALA A 102 2.95 -3.87 -24.32
CA ALA A 102 3.42 -4.67 -25.44
C ALA A 102 3.84 -6.06 -24.95
N ASP A 103 3.98 -7.01 -25.87
CA ASP A 103 4.61 -8.29 -25.58
C ASP A 103 6.13 -8.11 -25.37
N PRO A 104 6.77 -8.96 -24.55
CA PRO A 104 8.21 -9.00 -24.44
C PRO A 104 8.84 -9.25 -25.82
N SER A 105 9.92 -8.51 -26.13
CA SER A 105 10.76 -8.74 -27.30
C SER A 105 11.56 -10.03 -27.21
#